data_AF-A0A961WY72-F1
#
_entry.id   AF-A0A961WY72-F1
#
_cell.length_a   1.000
_cell.length_b   1.000
_cell.length_c   1.000
_cell.angle_alpha   90.00
_cell.angle_beta   90.00
_cell.angle_gamma   90.00
#
_symmetry.space_group_name_H-M   'P 1'
#
loop_
_entity.id
_entity.type
_entity.pdbx_description
1 polymer ?
#
loop_
_entity_poly.entity_id
_entity_poly.type
_entity_poly.pdbx_seq_one_letter_code
_entity_poly.pdbx_strand_id
1 'polypeptide(L)'
;ETGQRELVTNFPNMTFSPRFSPDGQKIILSLQQDGNSNIYTMDLRSRTTTRLTDTAAIDTAPSFSPDGQRIVFESDRGGRQQLYVMNADGSGQTRISFGNGSYATPVWSPRGDLIAFTRQAGGKFSIGVMKPDGSGERILTEGFHNEGPTWAPNGRVLMFFRDSSGQNGGPSLYSIDITGYHERRIPTPSFGSDPAWSPLLD
;
A
#
# COMPACT_ATOMS: atom_id res chain seq x y z
N GLU A 1 -14.01 -9.07 -20.89
CA GLU A 1 -14.60 -8.96 -19.54
C GLU A 1 -16.12 -8.96 -19.64
N THR A 2 -16.80 -9.70 -18.77
CA THR A 2 -18.27 -9.85 -18.80
C THR A 2 -19.02 -8.68 -18.15
N GLY A 3 -18.29 -7.76 -17.51
CA GLY A 3 -18.88 -6.66 -16.72
C GLY A 3 -19.58 -7.12 -15.45
N GLN A 4 -19.41 -8.38 -15.03
CA GLN A 4 -20.00 -8.91 -13.81
C GLN A 4 -19.52 -8.14 -12.57
N ARG A 5 -20.46 -7.86 -11.68
CA ARG A 5 -20.22 -7.16 -10.42
C ARG A 5 -20.83 -7.97 -9.29
N GLU A 6 -20.09 -8.12 -8.20
CA GLU A 6 -20.56 -8.77 -7.00
C GLU A 6 -20.30 -7.88 -5.80
N LEU A 7 -21.29 -7.74 -4.93
CA LEU A 7 -21.09 -7.10 -3.63
C LEU A 7 -20.31 -8.06 -2.74
N VAL A 8 -19.05 -7.72 -2.44
CA VAL A 8 -18.18 -8.58 -1.64
C VAL A 8 -18.52 -8.49 -0.14
N THR A 9 -18.96 -7.33 0.34
CA THR A 9 -19.27 -7.08 1.74
C THR A 9 -20.25 -5.92 1.93
N ASN A 10 -20.95 -5.89 3.06
CA ASN A 10 -21.80 -4.77 3.51
C ASN A 10 -21.44 -4.39 4.95
N PHE A 11 -20.22 -3.93 5.18
CA PHE A 11 -19.82 -3.41 6.48
C PHE A 11 -20.65 -2.17 6.84
N PRO A 12 -21.03 -1.99 8.12
CA PRO A 12 -21.84 -0.84 8.54
C PRO A 12 -21.08 0.49 8.44
N ASN A 13 -19.74 0.44 8.43
CA ASN A 13 -18.86 1.60 8.40
C ASN A 13 -18.00 1.63 7.13
N MET A 14 -17.29 2.74 6.93
CA MET A 14 -16.41 2.94 5.79
C MET A 14 -15.29 1.89 5.74
N THR A 15 -15.13 1.28 4.57
CA THR A 15 -13.98 0.44 4.22
C THR A 15 -13.15 1.08 3.12
N PHE A 16 -11.84 0.81 3.14
CA PHE A 16 -10.90 1.39 2.20
C PHE A 16 -9.63 0.55 2.07
N SER A 17 -8.80 0.90 1.10
CA SER A 17 -7.53 0.24 0.79
C SER A 17 -7.60 -1.29 0.59
N PRO A 18 -8.59 -1.84 -0.15
CA PRO A 18 -8.67 -3.28 -0.34
C PRO A 18 -7.53 -3.81 -1.23
N ARG A 19 -7.04 -5.02 -0.91
CA ARG A 19 -6.10 -5.80 -1.71
C ARG A 19 -6.50 -7.27 -1.72
N PHE A 20 -6.28 -7.98 -2.82
CA PHE A 20 -6.42 -9.44 -2.85
C PHE A 20 -5.22 -10.12 -2.16
N SER A 21 -5.45 -11.30 -1.58
CA SER A 21 -4.37 -12.22 -1.25
C SER A 21 -3.71 -12.76 -2.54
N PRO A 22 -2.44 -13.22 -2.48
CA PRO A 22 -1.73 -13.72 -3.67
C PRO A 22 -2.44 -14.89 -4.38
N ASP A 23 -3.17 -15.72 -3.63
CA ASP A 23 -3.97 -16.84 -4.15
C ASP A 23 -5.38 -16.43 -4.64
N GLY A 24 -5.73 -15.15 -4.53
CA GLY A 24 -7.03 -14.60 -4.90
C GLY A 24 -8.21 -15.10 -4.06
N GLN A 25 -7.99 -15.82 -2.95
CA GLN A 25 -9.09 -16.38 -2.14
C GLN A 25 -9.61 -15.43 -1.06
N LYS A 26 -8.81 -14.42 -0.67
CA LYS A 26 -9.15 -13.45 0.35
C LYS A 26 -9.00 -12.03 -0.16
N ILE A 27 -9.69 -11.11 0.50
CA ILE A 27 -9.35 -9.70 0.48
C ILE A 27 -8.86 -9.26 1.86
N ILE A 28 -7.93 -8.31 1.89
CA ILE A 28 -7.53 -7.59 3.09
C ILE A 28 -7.89 -6.12 2.91
N LEU A 29 -8.38 -5.47 3.96
CA LEU A 29 -8.90 -4.11 3.91
C LEU A 29 -8.77 -3.40 5.25
N SER A 30 -8.91 -2.08 5.21
CA SER A 30 -9.08 -1.24 6.39
C SER A 30 -10.56 -1.01 6.63
N LEU A 31 -11.00 -1.14 7.89
CA LEU A 31 -12.37 -0.84 8.33
C LEU A 31 -12.31 0.20 9.45
N GLN A 32 -13.00 1.32 9.25
CA GLN A 32 -13.12 2.36 10.26
C GLN A 32 -14.18 1.98 11.30
N GLN A 33 -13.86 2.12 12.59
CA GLN A 33 -14.78 1.87 13.70
C GLN A 33 -14.49 2.87 14.83
N ASP A 34 -15.51 3.57 15.33
CA ASP A 34 -15.44 4.39 16.54
C ASP A 34 -14.24 5.36 16.62
N GLY A 35 -13.87 5.97 15.48
CA GLY A 35 -12.78 6.95 15.39
C GLY A 35 -11.39 6.38 15.17
N ASN A 36 -11.23 5.06 15.08
CA ASN A 36 -10.01 4.38 14.66
C ASN A 36 -10.22 3.56 13.37
N SER A 37 -9.17 2.91 12.87
CA SER A 37 -9.30 1.91 11.82
C SER A 37 -8.50 0.67 12.15
N ASN A 38 -9.02 -0.50 11.79
CA ASN A 38 -8.36 -1.77 11.99
C ASN A 38 -8.31 -2.57 10.69
N ILE A 39 -7.39 -3.53 10.65
CA ILE A 39 -7.16 -4.39 9.48
C ILE A 39 -8.00 -5.64 9.59
N TYR A 40 -8.69 -5.97 8.50
CA TYR A 40 -9.52 -7.16 8.39
C TYR A 40 -9.17 -7.96 7.15
N THR A 41 -9.33 -9.28 7.25
CA THR A 41 -9.38 -10.16 6.09
C THR A 41 -10.77 -10.72 5.90
N MET A 42 -11.15 -11.00 4.67
CA MET A 42 -12.38 -11.69 4.32
C MET A 42 -12.09 -12.79 3.32
N ASP A 43 -12.54 -14.00 3.63
CA ASP A 43 -12.57 -15.13 2.69
C ASP A 43 -13.71 -14.93 1.69
N LEU A 44 -13.38 -14.97 0.39
CA LEU A 44 -14.34 -14.61 -0.66
C LEU A 44 -15.41 -15.69 -0.89
N ARG A 45 -15.13 -16.95 -0.56
CA ARG A 45 -16.08 -18.05 -0.75
C ARG A 45 -17.08 -18.14 0.40
N SER A 46 -16.57 -18.13 1.63
CA SER A 46 -17.37 -18.27 2.84
C SER A 46 -17.92 -16.94 3.37
N ARG A 47 -17.39 -15.81 2.91
CA ARG A 47 -17.64 -14.46 3.46
C ARG A 47 -17.21 -14.28 4.91
N THR A 48 -16.43 -15.22 5.45
CA THR A 48 -15.91 -15.15 6.81
C THR A 48 -14.94 -13.99 6.94
N THR A 49 -15.16 -13.12 7.92
CA THR A 49 -14.30 -11.97 8.21
C THR A 49 -13.49 -12.22 9.47
N THR A 50 -12.19 -11.91 9.43
CA THR A 50 -11.26 -12.00 10.57
C THR A 50 -10.61 -10.65 10.81
N ARG A 51 -10.68 -10.17 12.05
CA ARG A 51 -9.97 -8.96 12.50
C ARG A 51 -8.51 -9.30 12.80
N LEU A 52 -7.56 -8.58 12.22
CA LEU A 52 -6.11 -8.80 12.39
C LEU A 52 -5.44 -7.81 13.34
N THR A 53 -6.02 -6.61 13.49
CA THR A 53 -5.57 -5.64 14.49
C THR A 53 -6.73 -5.20 15.37
N ASP A 54 -6.44 -4.96 16.64
CA ASP A 54 -7.41 -4.45 17.62
C ASP A 54 -6.72 -3.44 18.53
N THR A 55 -6.54 -2.24 18.01
CA THR A 55 -5.89 -1.16 18.75
C THR A 55 -6.71 0.14 18.66
N ALA A 56 -6.39 1.10 19.53
CA ALA A 56 -6.95 2.44 19.46
C ALA A 56 -6.30 3.31 18.36
N ALA A 57 -5.27 2.78 17.69
CA ALA A 57 -4.53 3.47 16.63
C ALA A 57 -5.27 3.36 15.28
N ILE A 58 -4.82 4.14 14.31
CA ILE A 58 -5.20 3.98 12.91
C ILE A 58 -4.26 2.94 12.29
N ASP A 59 -4.75 1.71 12.13
CA ASP A 59 -4.10 0.66 11.37
C ASP A 59 -4.72 0.59 9.95
N THR A 60 -3.91 0.73 8.89
CA THR A 60 -4.42 0.85 7.52
C THR A 60 -3.43 0.42 6.43
N ALA A 61 -3.83 0.58 5.16
CA ALA A 61 -3.07 0.31 3.94
C ALA A 61 -2.34 -1.06 3.95
N PRO A 62 -3.06 -2.17 4.20
CA PRO A 62 -2.44 -3.49 4.30
C PRO A 62 -2.03 -4.05 2.93
N SER A 63 -0.92 -4.79 2.90
CA SER A 63 -0.44 -5.53 1.73
C SER A 63 0.17 -6.87 2.14
N PHE A 64 -0.28 -7.96 1.51
CA PHE A 64 0.30 -9.28 1.70
C PHE A 64 1.70 -9.39 1.09
N SER A 65 2.57 -10.16 1.74
CA SER A 65 3.75 -10.75 1.09
C SER A 65 3.34 -11.70 -0.03
N PRO A 66 4.19 -11.91 -1.06
CA PRO A 66 3.82 -12.75 -2.21
C PRO A 66 3.60 -14.23 -1.85
N ASP A 67 4.16 -14.70 -0.74
CA ASP A 67 3.90 -16.04 -0.19
C ASP A 67 2.64 -16.10 0.69
N GLY A 68 1.97 -14.97 0.93
CA GLY A 68 0.77 -14.85 1.75
C GLY A 68 1.00 -15.02 3.26
N GLN A 69 2.24 -15.16 3.73
CA GLN A 69 2.54 -15.47 5.13
C GLN A 69 2.62 -14.24 6.03
N ARG A 70 2.88 -13.07 5.46
CA ARG A 70 3.05 -11.81 6.18
C ARG A 70 2.23 -10.70 5.56
N ILE A 71 2.01 -9.67 6.35
CA ILE A 71 1.31 -8.46 5.96
C ILE A 71 2.16 -7.27 6.38
N VAL A 72 2.42 -6.35 5.47
CA VAL A 72 2.89 -5.00 5.81
C VAL A 72 1.68 -4.07 5.91
N PHE A 73 1.72 -3.13 6.85
CA PHE A 73 0.67 -2.16 7.06
C PHE A 73 1.20 -0.88 7.71
N GLU A 74 0.38 0.17 7.67
CA GLU A 74 0.63 1.45 8.31
C GLU A 74 -0.06 1.50 9.68
N SER A 75 0.63 2.04 10.69
CA SER A 75 0.05 2.30 12.01
C SER A 75 0.61 3.57 12.64
N ASP A 76 -0.26 4.35 13.29
CA ASP A 76 0.13 5.52 14.08
C ASP A 76 0.29 5.26 15.60
N ARG A 77 0.22 3.98 16.03
CA ARG A 77 0.29 3.57 17.45
C ARG A 77 1.53 4.07 18.22
N GLY A 78 2.58 4.48 17.51
CA GLY A 78 3.80 5.06 18.07
C GLY A 78 3.81 6.59 18.14
N GLY A 79 2.66 7.25 17.94
CA GLY A 79 2.48 8.70 17.95
C GLY A 79 2.60 9.38 16.58
N ARG A 80 3.04 8.67 15.54
CA ARG A 80 3.04 9.10 14.13
C ARG A 80 2.94 7.88 13.21
N GLN A 81 2.49 8.07 11.97
CA GLN A 81 2.38 7.01 10.96
C GLN A 81 3.73 6.35 10.69
N GLN A 82 3.78 5.03 10.85
CA GLN A 82 4.95 4.18 10.62
C GLN A 82 4.52 2.85 10.01
N LEU A 83 5.48 2.13 9.42
CA LEU A 83 5.24 0.83 8.82
C LEU A 83 5.52 -0.29 9.82
N TYR A 84 4.65 -1.28 9.80
CA TYR A 84 4.71 -2.48 10.60
C TYR A 84 4.56 -3.71 9.70
N VAL A 85 5.13 -4.83 10.15
CA VAL A 85 4.93 -6.15 9.55
C VAL A 85 4.35 -7.08 10.61
N MET A 86 3.44 -7.95 10.20
CA MET A 86 2.85 -9.00 11.03
C MET A 86 2.71 -10.31 10.25
N ASN A 87 2.46 -11.40 10.97
CA ASN A 87 2.02 -12.66 10.38
C ASN A 87 0.62 -12.50 9.78
N ALA A 88 0.26 -13.35 8.80
CA ALA A 88 -1.04 -13.30 8.14
C ALA A 88 -2.24 -13.56 9.08
N ASP A 89 -2.00 -14.13 10.26
CA ASP A 89 -2.98 -14.32 11.33
C ASP A 89 -3.11 -13.11 12.28
N GLY A 90 -2.36 -12.04 12.05
CA GLY A 90 -2.34 -10.82 12.87
C GLY A 90 -1.32 -10.81 14.01
N SER A 91 -0.65 -11.95 14.28
CA SER A 91 0.36 -12.05 15.34
C SER A 91 1.72 -11.45 14.94
N GLY A 92 2.62 -11.26 15.92
CA GLY A 92 4.01 -10.88 15.65
C GLY A 92 4.22 -9.47 15.10
N GLN A 93 3.30 -8.53 15.39
CA GLN A 93 3.35 -7.17 14.85
C GLN A 93 4.61 -6.43 15.29
N THR A 94 5.45 -6.05 14.32
CA THR A 94 6.76 -5.42 14.57
C THR A 94 6.92 -4.18 13.69
N ARG A 95 7.40 -3.08 14.26
CA ARG A 95 7.70 -1.85 13.52
C ARG A 95 8.95 -2.05 12.66
N ILE A 96 8.91 -1.59 11.40
CA ILE A 96 10.05 -1.71 10.48
C ILE A 96 10.61 -0.36 10.00
N SER A 97 9.85 0.74 10.09
CA SER A 97 10.36 2.07 9.72
C SER A 97 10.83 2.86 10.93
N PHE A 98 12.03 3.45 10.87
CA PHE A 98 12.62 4.21 11.99
C PHE A 98 13.21 5.56 11.58
N GLY A 99 13.21 5.89 10.29
CA GLY A 99 13.70 7.19 9.82
C GLY A 99 12.78 8.35 10.21
N ASN A 100 13.22 9.56 9.83
CA ASN A 100 12.49 10.79 10.14
C ASN A 100 11.21 10.89 9.27
N GLY A 101 10.13 11.45 9.81
CA GLY A 101 8.87 11.67 9.08
C GLY A 101 7.83 10.55 9.26
N SER A 102 6.74 10.69 8.51
CA SER A 102 5.63 9.74 8.45
C SER A 102 5.81 8.78 7.27
N TYR A 103 5.50 7.50 7.49
CA TYR A 103 5.56 6.48 6.45
C TYR A 103 4.15 5.93 6.21
N ALA A 104 3.76 5.81 4.95
CA ALA A 104 2.41 5.48 4.55
C ALA A 104 2.38 4.58 3.30
N THR A 105 1.20 4.05 3.00
CA THR A 105 0.88 3.28 1.77
C THR A 105 1.92 2.21 1.39
N PRO A 106 2.27 1.29 2.32
CA PRO A 106 3.25 0.24 2.02
C PRO A 106 2.70 -0.80 1.04
N VAL A 107 3.54 -1.29 0.14
CA VAL A 107 3.21 -2.40 -0.77
C VAL A 107 4.38 -3.36 -0.91
N TRP A 108 4.11 -4.65 -0.65
CA TRP A 108 5.10 -5.71 -0.77
C TRP A 108 5.44 -5.98 -2.25
N SER A 109 6.73 -6.14 -2.56
CA SER A 109 7.17 -6.53 -3.89
C SER A 109 6.70 -7.94 -4.22
N PRO A 110 6.29 -8.23 -5.47
CA PRO A 110 5.98 -9.60 -5.90
C PRO A 110 7.19 -10.55 -5.81
N ARG A 111 8.41 -10.01 -5.70
CA ARG A 111 9.64 -10.79 -5.46
C ARG A 111 9.88 -11.10 -3.97
N GLY A 112 9.14 -10.47 -3.06
CA GLY A 112 9.22 -10.69 -1.62
C GLY A 112 10.39 -10.00 -0.92
N ASP A 113 11.35 -9.46 -1.67
CA ASP A 113 12.62 -8.93 -1.17
C ASP A 113 12.55 -7.47 -0.70
N LEU A 114 11.52 -6.73 -1.10
CA LEU A 114 11.35 -5.31 -0.81
C LEU A 114 9.90 -4.94 -0.45
N ILE A 115 9.77 -3.87 0.30
CA ILE A 115 8.53 -3.13 0.57
C ILE A 115 8.72 -1.72 0.01
N ALA A 116 7.84 -1.31 -0.89
CA ALA A 116 7.76 0.08 -1.33
C ALA A 116 6.86 0.87 -0.38
N PHE A 117 7.12 2.16 -0.23
CA PHE A 117 6.37 3.01 0.68
C PHE A 117 6.36 4.47 0.22
N THR A 118 5.39 5.22 0.73
CA THR A 118 5.39 6.68 0.72
C THR A 118 5.99 7.20 2.01
N ARG A 119 6.82 8.24 1.93
CA ARG A 119 7.37 8.93 3.10
C ARG A 119 7.16 10.42 3.00
N GLN A 120 6.59 11.01 4.05
CA GLN A 120 6.45 12.46 4.20
C GLN A 120 7.45 13.00 5.21
N ALA A 121 8.35 13.87 4.78
CA ALA A 121 9.33 14.54 5.63
C ALA A 121 9.71 15.90 5.04
N GLY A 122 9.89 16.92 5.89
CA GLY A 122 10.36 18.24 5.43
C GLY A 122 9.46 18.92 4.40
N GLY A 123 8.13 18.66 4.45
CA GLY A 123 7.16 19.21 3.50
C GLY A 123 7.16 18.55 2.11
N LYS A 124 7.90 17.45 1.93
CA LYS A 124 7.91 16.66 0.68
C LYS A 124 7.37 15.27 0.90
N PHE A 125 6.90 14.67 -0.18
CA PHE A 125 6.51 13.27 -0.26
C PHE A 125 7.47 12.50 -1.18
N SER A 126 7.82 11.30 -0.77
CA SER A 126 8.83 10.48 -1.43
C SER A 126 8.32 9.07 -1.65
N ILE A 127 8.74 8.43 -2.75
CA ILE A 127 8.62 6.98 -2.91
C ILE A 127 9.96 6.36 -2.53
N GLY A 128 9.93 5.42 -1.60
CA GLY A 128 11.10 4.67 -1.16
C GLY A 128 10.87 3.17 -1.16
N VAL A 129 11.95 2.44 -0.93
CA VAL A 129 11.94 0.99 -0.70
C VAL A 129 12.82 0.64 0.48
N MET A 130 12.45 -0.43 1.19
CA MET A 130 13.24 -1.05 2.25
C MET A 130 13.07 -2.57 2.21
N LYS A 131 13.96 -3.32 2.87
CA LYS A 131 13.76 -4.76 3.06
C LYS A 131 12.61 -5.00 4.06
N PRO A 132 12.02 -6.20 4.09
CA PRO A 132 10.95 -6.54 5.03
C PRO A 132 11.32 -6.42 6.52
N ASP A 133 12.61 -6.43 6.86
CA ASP A 133 13.11 -6.21 8.22
C ASP A 133 13.35 -4.72 8.55
N GLY A 134 13.05 -3.81 7.61
CA GLY A 134 13.27 -2.38 7.73
C GLY A 134 14.68 -1.91 7.31
N SER A 135 15.62 -2.83 7.07
CA SER A 135 16.98 -2.46 6.68
C SER A 135 17.06 -2.02 5.21
N GLY A 136 18.15 -1.31 4.86
CA GLY A 136 18.41 -0.90 3.48
C GLY A 136 17.39 0.09 2.91
N GLU A 137 16.77 0.90 3.77
CA GLU A 137 15.88 2.00 3.35
C GLU A 137 16.61 2.91 2.35
N ARG A 138 15.94 3.21 1.24
CA ARG A 138 16.40 4.20 0.26
C ARG A 138 15.23 4.87 -0.45
N ILE A 139 15.41 6.15 -0.75
CA ILE A 139 14.45 6.95 -1.50
C ILE A 139 14.76 6.82 -2.99
N LEU A 140 13.74 6.56 -3.80
CA LEU A 140 13.83 6.46 -5.25
C LEU A 140 13.53 7.80 -5.91
N THR A 141 12.54 8.54 -5.38
CA THR A 141 12.12 9.83 -5.93
C THR A 141 11.39 10.67 -4.88
N GLU A 142 11.54 11.99 -4.98
CA GLU A 142 10.88 12.99 -4.14
C GLU A 142 10.05 13.93 -5.00
N GLY A 143 9.01 14.52 -4.43
CA GLY A 143 8.19 15.51 -5.11
C GLY A 143 7.29 16.27 -4.14
N PHE A 144 6.45 17.14 -4.70
CA PHE A 144 5.46 17.88 -3.93
C PHE A 144 4.49 16.93 -3.23
N HIS A 145 3.95 15.95 -3.95
CA HIS A 145 3.05 14.93 -3.40
C HIS A 145 3.14 13.63 -4.20
N ASN A 146 4.15 12.81 -3.93
CA ASN A 146 4.29 11.46 -4.48
C ASN A 146 3.62 10.45 -3.53
N GLU A 147 2.70 9.62 -4.01
CA GLU A 147 2.02 8.65 -3.14
C GLU A 147 1.48 7.43 -3.92
N GLY A 148 1.08 6.39 -3.18
CA GLY A 148 0.39 5.21 -3.69
C GLY A 148 1.24 4.33 -4.60
N PRO A 149 2.44 3.88 -4.16
CA PRO A 149 3.28 3.01 -4.97
C PRO A 149 2.61 1.67 -5.24
N THR A 150 2.74 1.14 -6.46
CA THR A 150 2.33 -0.20 -6.86
C THR A 150 3.42 -0.85 -7.71
N TRP A 151 3.61 -2.16 -7.57
CA TRP A 151 4.67 -2.90 -8.25
C TRP A 151 4.22 -3.44 -9.60
N ALA A 152 5.06 -3.29 -10.62
CA ALA A 152 4.99 -4.16 -11.79
C ALA A 152 5.19 -5.64 -11.36
N PRO A 153 4.57 -6.61 -12.03
CA PRO A 153 4.59 -8.03 -11.62
C PRO A 153 6.01 -8.63 -11.60
N ASN A 154 6.95 -8.06 -12.34
CA ASN A 154 8.36 -8.47 -12.31
C ASN A 154 9.14 -7.95 -11.08
N GLY A 155 8.53 -7.10 -10.26
CA GLY A 155 9.12 -6.50 -9.05
C GLY A 155 10.31 -5.57 -9.29
N ARG A 156 10.45 -5.00 -10.50
CA ARG A 156 11.57 -4.11 -10.89
C ARG A 156 11.15 -2.66 -11.16
N VAL A 157 9.86 -2.41 -11.30
CA VAL A 157 9.31 -1.09 -11.61
C VAL A 157 8.17 -0.79 -10.64
N LEU A 158 8.11 0.44 -10.16
CA LEU A 158 7.00 0.99 -9.41
C LEU A 158 6.22 1.96 -10.29
N MET A 159 4.89 1.98 -10.13
CA MET A 159 4.05 3.10 -10.53
C MET A 159 3.56 3.81 -9.28
N PHE A 160 3.36 5.11 -9.35
CA PHE A 160 2.83 5.95 -8.27
C PHE A 160 2.11 7.14 -8.91
N PHE A 161 1.35 7.91 -8.13
CA PHE A 161 0.85 9.20 -8.59
C PHE A 161 1.66 10.34 -7.99
N ARG A 162 1.78 11.43 -8.73
CA ARG A 162 2.34 12.69 -8.26
C ARG A 162 1.36 13.81 -8.54
N ASP A 163 0.99 14.56 -7.52
CA ASP A 163 0.28 15.82 -7.69
C ASP A 163 1.26 16.94 -8.07
N SER A 164 0.81 17.80 -8.96
CA SER A 164 1.56 18.96 -9.45
C SER A 164 0.86 20.23 -9.01
N SER A 165 1.62 21.19 -8.47
CA SER A 165 1.06 22.47 -8.02
C SER A 165 0.68 23.37 -9.20
N GLY A 166 -0.32 24.22 -9.02
CA GLY A 166 -0.69 25.30 -9.96
C GLY A 166 -2.10 25.15 -10.53
N GLN A 167 -2.56 26.17 -11.26
CA GLN A 167 -3.96 26.28 -11.72
C GLN A 167 -4.41 25.14 -12.65
N ASN A 168 -3.46 24.52 -13.36
CA ASN A 168 -3.68 23.36 -14.24
C ASN A 168 -2.95 22.10 -13.71
N GLY A 169 -2.47 22.17 -12.47
CA GLY A 169 -1.82 21.06 -11.80
C GLY A 169 -2.84 20.04 -11.30
N GLY A 170 -2.46 18.78 -11.32
CA GLY A 170 -3.29 17.69 -10.84
C GLY A 170 -2.54 16.36 -10.82
N PRO A 171 -3.17 15.30 -10.30
CA PRO A 171 -2.52 14.02 -10.15
C PRO A 171 -2.25 13.39 -11.51
N SER A 172 -1.01 12.95 -11.71
CA SER A 172 -0.57 12.21 -12.87
C SER A 172 0.18 10.96 -12.44
N LEU A 173 0.11 9.92 -13.26
CA LEU A 173 0.83 8.67 -13.03
C LEU A 173 2.28 8.79 -13.47
N TYR A 174 3.18 8.19 -12.68
CA TYR A 174 4.61 8.10 -12.96
C TYR A 174 5.07 6.66 -12.74
N SER A 175 6.05 6.22 -13.52
CA SER A 175 6.77 4.98 -13.25
C SER A 175 8.24 5.27 -12.97
N ILE A 176 8.84 4.52 -12.05
CA ILE A 176 10.26 4.55 -11.76
C ILE A 176 10.78 3.13 -11.58
N ASP A 177 11.96 2.84 -12.10
CA ASP A 177 12.59 1.55 -11.87
C ASP A 177 13.26 1.51 -10.49
N ILE A 178 13.55 0.30 -9.99
CA ILE A 178 14.15 0.16 -8.66
C ILE A 178 15.54 0.79 -8.55
N THR A 179 16.28 1.09 -9.62
CA THR A 179 17.55 1.83 -9.48
C THR A 179 17.32 3.30 -9.12
N GLY A 180 16.13 3.84 -9.38
CA GLY A 180 15.77 5.24 -9.12
C GLY A 180 16.15 6.19 -10.26
N TYR A 181 16.65 5.69 -11.39
CA TYR A 181 17.18 6.55 -12.47
C TYR A 181 16.23 6.72 -13.65
N HIS A 182 15.32 5.78 -13.90
CA HIS A 182 14.43 5.80 -15.07
C HIS A 182 13.00 6.18 -14.67
N GLU A 183 12.85 7.39 -14.13
CA GLU A 183 11.53 7.98 -13.89
C GLU A 183 10.92 8.50 -15.20
N ARG A 184 9.63 8.22 -15.41
CA ARG A 184 8.85 8.79 -16.51
C ARG A 184 7.40 9.01 -16.11
N ARG A 185 6.79 10.07 -16.65
CA ARG A 185 5.34 10.27 -16.58
C ARG A 185 4.63 9.28 -17.51
N ILE A 186 3.53 8.71 -17.06
CA ILE A 186 2.66 7.84 -17.84
C ILE A 186 1.51 8.69 -18.41
N PRO A 187 1.37 8.78 -19.74
CA PRO A 187 0.28 9.53 -20.35
C PRO A 187 -1.07 8.89 -20.01
N THR A 188 -1.99 9.71 -19.50
CA THR A 188 -3.39 9.35 -19.25
C THR A 188 -4.30 10.38 -19.95
N PRO A 189 -5.52 10.01 -20.37
CA PRO A 189 -6.45 10.94 -21.04
C PRO A 189 -6.87 12.13 -20.17
N SER A 190 -6.80 11.98 -18.84
CA SER A 190 -7.12 12.98 -17.82
C SER A 190 -6.18 12.84 -16.63
N PHE A 191 -6.43 13.57 -15.55
CA PHE A 191 -5.81 13.29 -14.25
C PHE A 191 -6.03 11.83 -13.82
N GLY A 192 -5.07 11.29 -13.06
CA GLY A 192 -5.07 9.91 -12.61
C GLY A 192 -4.31 9.76 -11.29
N SER A 193 -4.94 9.05 -10.35
CA SER A 193 -4.41 8.66 -9.04
C SER A 193 -4.60 7.15 -8.84
N ASP A 194 -4.16 6.65 -7.68
CA ASP A 194 -4.45 5.28 -7.21
C ASP A 194 -4.11 4.16 -8.21
N PRO A 195 -2.87 4.15 -8.78
CA PRO A 195 -2.50 3.12 -9.74
C PRO A 195 -2.50 1.73 -9.11
N ALA A 196 -2.93 0.74 -9.88
CA ALA A 196 -2.79 -0.67 -9.56
C ALA A 196 -2.25 -1.41 -10.78
N TRP A 197 -1.14 -2.13 -10.61
CA TRP A 197 -0.61 -2.96 -11.68
C TRP A 197 -1.36 -4.30 -11.73
N SER A 198 -1.65 -4.78 -12.94
CA SER A 198 -2.19 -6.13 -13.12
C SER A 198 -1.15 -7.20 -12.74
N PRO A 199 -1.60 -8.44 -12.44
CA PRO A 199 -0.70 -9.59 -12.50
C PRO A 199 -0.19 -9.83 -13.93
N LEU A 200 0.65 -10.86 -14.10
CA LEU A 200 1.00 -11.36 -15.43
C LEU A 200 -0.28 -11.76 -16.17
N LEU A 201 -0.40 -11.34 -17.43
CA LEU A 201 -1.47 -11.73 -18.33
C LEU A 201 -0.94 -12.84 -19.24
N ASP A 202 -1.68 -13.92 -19.35
CA ASP A 202 -1.42 -15.01 -20.30
C ASP A 202 -1.86 -14.63 -21.73
#